data_AF-W6YX12-F1
#
_entry.id   AF-W6YX12-F1
#
_cell.length_a   1.000
_cell.length_b   1.000
_cell.length_c   1.000
_cell.angle_alpha   90.00
_cell.angle_beta   90.00
_cell.angle_gamma   90.00
#
_symmetry.space_group_name_H-M   'P 1'
#
loop_
_entity.id
_entity.type
_entity.pdbx_description
1 polymer ?
#
loop_
_entity_poly.entity_id
_entity_poly.type
_entity_poly.pdbx_seq_one_letter_code
_entity_poly.pdbx_strand_id
1 'polypeptide(L)'
;MASMRGMALLPQCTACVRRATLQNSEAWGTQQIRSISKKAKEAERNIVVKLLKDVPRFGRAGSYVPLNPSLMRNRWFPARIADYVPATQLKQLKAQDVDMARDVTFGVRLNLEEADEEESDLMQQPKYFVRPIEIDVLSPERSIELLDTFVPPTIDFYRQPIEQDSPKRERVGASGAADILTAAAMSKAKASANAIYGSVSTADLATTIKSALAHNDEASRVVLSESDVKFVSGHEEGDASRVKQLGTVKAEIRLPGAERVLVRNIRIRAKESET
;
A
#
# COMPACT_ATOMS: atom_id res chain seq x y z
N MET A 1 -16.62 -48.16 -33.34
CA MET A 1 -15.92 -48.23 -34.64
C MET A 1 -14.86 -47.15 -34.67
N ALA A 2 -13.60 -47.55 -34.86
CA ALA A 2 -12.46 -46.66 -34.96
C ALA A 2 -12.51 -45.88 -36.28
N SER A 3 -12.26 -44.58 -36.25
CA SER A 3 -12.00 -43.79 -37.46
C SER A 3 -10.66 -43.06 -37.35
N MET A 4 -9.68 -43.68 -38.00
CA MET A 4 -8.64 -43.11 -38.83
C MET A 4 -7.75 -41.98 -38.27
N ARG A 5 -6.52 -42.43 -37.97
CA ARG A 5 -5.27 -41.67 -37.97
C ARG A 5 -5.23 -40.64 -39.10
N GLY A 6 -5.17 -39.36 -38.76
CA GLY A 6 -4.86 -38.29 -39.70
C GLY A 6 -3.43 -38.46 -40.22
N MET A 7 -3.32 -38.57 -41.54
CA MET A 7 -2.07 -38.59 -42.30
C MET A 7 -1.17 -37.39 -41.93
N ALA A 8 0.13 -37.65 -41.78
CA ALA A 8 1.14 -36.62 -41.65
C ALA A 8 1.16 -35.77 -42.93
N LEU A 9 0.50 -34.61 -42.89
CA LEU A 9 0.55 -33.62 -43.96
C LEU A 9 1.94 -32.97 -43.92
N LEU A 10 2.70 -33.15 -45.01
CA LEU A 10 3.92 -32.38 -45.26
C LEU A 10 3.60 -30.88 -45.16
N PRO A 11 4.42 -30.08 -44.44
CA PRO A 11 4.14 -28.66 -44.25
C PRO A 11 4.12 -27.94 -45.60
N GLN A 12 2.93 -27.51 -46.04
CA GLN A 12 2.73 -26.85 -47.34
C GLN A 12 3.16 -25.37 -47.36
N CYS A 13 3.61 -24.84 -46.22
CA CYS A 13 3.93 -23.42 -46.07
C CYS A 13 5.37 -23.22 -45.57
N THR A 14 6.05 -22.19 -46.09
CA THR A 14 7.44 -21.86 -45.71
C THR A 14 7.59 -21.53 -44.22
N ALA A 15 6.55 -20.96 -43.60
CA ALA A 15 6.51 -20.73 -42.15
C ALA A 15 6.41 -22.03 -41.34
N CYS A 16 5.71 -23.03 -41.86
CA CYS A 16 5.52 -24.35 -41.27
C CYS A 16 6.82 -25.16 -41.31
N VAL A 17 7.55 -25.08 -42.43
CA VAL A 17 8.90 -25.66 -42.58
C VAL A 17 9.87 -25.03 -41.59
N ARG A 18 9.92 -23.69 -41.50
CA ARG A 18 10.79 -22.98 -40.55
C ARG A 18 10.51 -23.39 -39.10
N ARG A 19 9.24 -23.55 -38.72
CA ARG A 19 8.87 -23.95 -37.36
C ARG A 19 9.28 -25.40 -37.05
N ALA A 20 9.14 -26.32 -38.01
CA ALA A 20 9.58 -27.71 -37.85
C ALA A 20 11.12 -27.83 -37.79
N THR A 21 11.85 -27.06 -38.61
CA THR A 21 13.32 -27.08 -38.61
C THR A 21 13.93 -26.45 -37.35
N LEU A 22 13.28 -25.43 -36.78
CA LEU A 22 13.75 -24.78 -35.55
C LEU A 22 13.51 -25.63 -34.29
N GLN A 23 12.46 -26.46 -34.28
CA GLN A 23 12.23 -27.39 -33.16
C GLN A 23 13.26 -28.53 -33.10
N ASN A 24 13.81 -28.95 -34.25
CA ASN A 24 14.82 -30.01 -34.29
C ASN A 24 16.26 -29.52 -34.07
N SER A 25 16.52 -28.20 -34.11
CA SER A 25 17.87 -27.65 -33.84
C SER A 25 18.15 -27.39 -32.36
N GLU A 26 17.13 -27.40 -31.48
CA GLU A 26 17.32 -27.32 -30.03
C GLU A 26 17.35 -28.71 -29.39
N ALA A 27 18.37 -29.49 -29.74
CA ALA A 27 18.78 -30.67 -28.96
C ALA A 27 19.46 -30.29 -27.62
N TRP A 28 19.30 -29.05 -27.15
CA TRP A 28 19.45 -28.70 -25.74
C TRP A 28 18.06 -28.70 -25.12
N GLY A 29 17.66 -29.87 -24.61
CA GLY A 29 16.45 -29.98 -23.82
C GLY A 29 16.51 -28.96 -22.70
N THR A 30 15.63 -27.95 -22.75
CA THR A 30 15.23 -27.21 -21.56
C THR A 30 14.46 -28.21 -20.69
N GLN A 31 15.21 -29.03 -19.96
CA GLN A 31 14.66 -29.87 -18.92
C GLN A 31 14.12 -28.91 -17.88
N GLN A 32 12.82 -28.60 -17.97
CA GLN A 32 12.12 -27.90 -16.92
C GLN A 32 12.22 -28.77 -15.67
N ILE A 33 13.13 -28.42 -14.76
CA ILE A 33 13.21 -28.97 -13.41
C ILE A 33 11.99 -28.44 -12.65
N ARG A 34 10.82 -29.01 -12.95
CA ARG A 34 9.62 -28.84 -12.14
C ARG A 34 9.97 -29.37 -10.74
N SER A 35 9.82 -28.48 -9.76
CA SER A 35 9.70 -28.76 -8.32
C SER A 35 10.93 -29.32 -7.57
N ILE A 36 12.08 -28.65 -7.61
CA ILE A 36 12.90 -28.60 -6.39
C ILE A 36 12.26 -27.56 -5.48
N SER A 37 11.66 -28.02 -4.38
CA SER A 37 10.99 -27.15 -3.41
C SER A 37 11.97 -26.12 -2.83
N LYS A 38 11.47 -24.96 -2.42
CA LYS A 38 12.32 -23.91 -1.80
C LYS A 38 13.16 -24.45 -0.63
N LYS A 39 12.60 -25.40 0.14
CA LYS A 39 13.27 -26.05 1.28
C LYS A 39 14.48 -26.88 0.87
N ALA A 40 14.43 -27.59 -0.26
CA ALA A 40 15.57 -28.35 -0.78
C ALA A 40 16.71 -27.41 -1.21
N LYS A 41 16.38 -26.29 -1.88
CA LYS A 41 17.38 -25.26 -2.23
C LYS A 41 17.99 -24.57 -1.00
N GLU A 42 17.24 -24.45 0.08
CA GLU A 42 17.76 -23.91 1.35
C GLU A 42 18.70 -24.90 2.03
N ALA A 43 18.40 -26.19 2.01
CA ALA A 43 19.28 -27.23 2.55
C ALA A 43 20.64 -27.27 1.82
N GLU A 44 20.64 -27.14 0.49
CA GLU A 44 21.87 -27.06 -0.33
C GLU A 44 22.73 -25.83 -0.02
N ARG A 45 22.11 -24.73 0.43
CA ARG A 45 22.80 -23.47 0.75
C ARG A 45 23.37 -23.44 2.16
N ASN A 46 23.04 -24.41 3.01
CA ASN A 46 23.46 -24.40 4.40
C ASN A 46 24.95 -24.76 4.53
N ILE A 47 25.63 -24.05 5.44
CA ILE A 47 27.02 -24.30 5.82
C ILE A 47 27.06 -25.00 7.18
N VAL A 48 28.06 -25.85 7.40
CA VAL A 48 28.26 -26.51 8.70
C VAL A 48 29.09 -25.59 9.60
N VAL A 49 28.59 -25.31 10.79
CA VAL A 49 29.23 -24.45 11.80
C VAL A 49 29.38 -25.20 13.12
N LYS A 50 30.33 -24.77 13.96
CA LYS A 50 30.52 -25.32 15.30
C LYS A 50 29.89 -24.39 16.33
N LEU A 51 28.98 -24.90 17.16
CA LEU A 51 28.37 -24.11 18.22
C LEU A 51 29.37 -23.84 19.36
N LEU A 52 29.40 -22.62 19.88
CA LEU A 52 30.17 -22.24 21.08
C LEU A 52 29.29 -22.20 22.33
N LYS A 53 27.99 -21.93 22.14
CA LYS A 53 26.99 -21.83 23.20
C LYS A 53 25.86 -22.81 22.94
N ASP A 54 25.13 -23.18 23.98
CA ASP A 54 23.90 -23.96 23.84
C ASP A 54 22.85 -23.11 23.13
N VAL A 55 22.32 -23.63 22.01
CA VAL A 55 21.29 -22.94 21.23
C VAL A 55 20.06 -23.84 21.12
N PRO A 56 18.89 -23.38 21.63
CA PRO A 56 17.68 -24.19 21.60
C PRO A 56 17.29 -24.52 20.16
N ARG A 57 16.80 -25.74 19.94
CA ARG A 57 16.40 -26.31 18.66
C ARG A 57 17.56 -26.50 17.68
N PHE A 58 18.82 -26.26 18.06
CA PHE A 58 19.98 -26.50 17.20
C PHE A 58 20.92 -27.54 17.81
N GLY A 59 21.28 -27.38 19.08
CA GLY A 59 22.13 -28.33 19.79
C GLY A 59 22.95 -27.69 20.92
N ARG A 60 23.73 -28.53 21.59
CA ARG A 60 24.65 -28.15 22.66
C ARG A 60 25.90 -27.45 22.12
N ALA A 61 26.58 -26.69 22.97
CA ALA A 61 27.91 -26.15 22.71
C ALA A 61 28.87 -27.28 22.28
N GLY A 62 29.65 -27.01 21.24
CA GLY A 62 30.60 -27.96 20.64
C GLY A 62 30.04 -28.82 19.51
N SER A 63 28.71 -28.86 19.30
CA SER A 63 28.10 -29.63 18.21
C SER A 63 28.27 -28.96 16.84
N TYR A 64 28.25 -29.78 15.78
CA TYR A 64 28.34 -29.34 14.39
C TYR A 64 26.96 -29.35 13.75
N VAL A 65 26.50 -28.19 13.25
CA VAL A 65 25.11 -28.03 12.79
C VAL A 65 25.05 -27.27 11.46
N PRO A 66 24.16 -27.65 10.51
CA PRO A 66 23.92 -26.90 9.29
C PRO A 66 23.13 -25.63 9.60
N LEU A 67 23.64 -24.51 9.09
CA LEU A 67 23.08 -23.18 9.30
C LEU A 67 23.06 -22.39 8.00
N ASN A 68 22.10 -21.48 7.87
CA ASN A 68 22.07 -20.52 6.76
C ASN A 68 23.28 -19.54 6.86
N PRO A 69 24.08 -19.35 5.80
CA PRO A 69 25.24 -18.46 5.79
C PRO A 69 24.93 -17.01 6.20
N SER A 70 23.75 -16.50 5.83
CA SER A 70 23.34 -15.15 6.19
C SER A 70 23.15 -14.99 7.69
N LEU A 71 22.61 -16.01 8.34
CA LEU A 71 22.41 -16.04 9.79
C LEU A 71 23.77 -16.09 10.51
N MET A 72 24.68 -16.92 9.98
CA MET A 72 26.06 -17.02 10.49
C MET A 72 26.79 -15.67 10.44
N ARG A 73 26.82 -15.03 9.26
CA ARG A 73 27.53 -13.76 9.04
C ARG A 73 26.94 -12.60 9.84
N ASN A 74 25.62 -12.46 9.86
CA ASN A 74 24.98 -11.25 10.36
C ASN A 74 24.70 -11.30 11.87
N ARG A 75 24.50 -12.49 12.44
CA ARG A 75 24.04 -12.62 13.84
C ARG A 75 24.93 -13.50 14.70
N TRP A 76 25.25 -14.72 14.26
CA TRP A 76 25.88 -15.70 15.14
C TRP A 76 27.38 -15.50 15.31
N PHE A 77 28.09 -15.17 14.24
CA PHE A 77 29.52 -14.91 14.30
C PHE A 77 29.84 -13.63 15.11
N PRO A 78 29.18 -12.46 14.87
CA PRO A 78 29.43 -11.28 15.69
C PRO A 78 29.10 -11.48 17.17
N ALA A 79 28.08 -12.27 17.48
CA ALA A 79 27.66 -12.56 18.86
C ALA A 79 28.43 -13.71 19.54
N ARG A 80 29.45 -14.29 18.88
CA ARG A 80 30.23 -15.46 19.35
C ARG A 80 29.33 -16.61 19.81
N ILE A 81 28.31 -16.93 19.01
CA ILE A 81 27.39 -18.05 19.25
C ILE A 81 27.94 -19.32 18.58
N ALA A 82 28.57 -19.17 17.42
CA ALA A 82 29.16 -20.25 16.64
C ALA A 82 30.40 -19.76 15.89
N ASP A 83 31.25 -20.70 15.51
CA ASP A 83 32.44 -20.49 14.68
C ASP A 83 32.34 -21.23 13.34
N TYR A 84 33.01 -20.67 12.33
CA TYR A 84 33.15 -21.32 11.04
C TYR A 84 34.06 -22.55 11.14
N VAL A 85 33.67 -23.64 10.48
CA VAL A 85 34.52 -24.83 10.38
C VAL A 85 35.32 -24.77 9.08
N PRO A 86 36.66 -24.79 9.13
CA PRO A 86 37.47 -24.81 7.92
C PRO A 86 37.26 -26.10 7.12
N ALA A 87 37.42 -26.02 5.80
CA ALA A 87 37.15 -27.14 4.89
C ALA A 87 38.01 -28.39 5.17
N THR A 88 39.21 -28.22 5.73
CA THR A 88 40.09 -29.32 6.16
C THR A 88 39.50 -30.12 7.31
N GLN A 89 38.98 -29.42 8.33
CA GLN A 89 38.30 -30.04 9.47
C GLN A 89 37.00 -30.70 9.04
N LEU A 90 36.22 -30.09 8.13
CA LEU A 90 35.00 -30.73 7.61
C LEU A 90 35.27 -32.07 6.92
N LYS A 91 36.38 -32.19 6.17
CA LYS A 91 36.76 -33.47 5.56
C LYS A 91 37.12 -34.52 6.61
N GLN A 92 37.83 -34.12 7.67
CA GLN A 92 38.19 -35.02 8.78
C GLN A 92 36.95 -35.48 9.55
N LEU A 93 36.02 -34.57 9.85
CA LEU A 93 34.77 -34.89 10.55
C LEU A 93 33.87 -35.83 9.74
N LYS A 94 33.83 -35.64 8.42
CA LYS A 94 33.15 -36.59 7.51
C LYS A 94 33.80 -37.97 7.48
N ALA A 95 35.12 -38.04 7.61
CA ALA A 95 35.83 -39.31 7.71
C ALA A 95 35.62 -40.01 9.06
N GLN A 96 35.37 -39.23 10.12
CA GLN A 96 35.05 -39.70 11.46
C GLN A 96 33.57 -40.00 11.68
N ASP A 97 32.73 -39.78 10.66
CA ASP A 97 31.27 -39.98 10.68
C ASP A 97 30.58 -39.31 11.88
N VAL A 98 30.96 -38.06 12.17
CA VAL A 98 30.35 -37.27 13.24
C VAL A 98 28.97 -36.77 12.80
N ASP A 99 27.97 -36.95 13.66
CA ASP A 99 26.61 -36.45 13.44
C ASP A 99 26.59 -34.92 13.28
N MET A 100 26.33 -34.46 12.06
CA MET A 100 26.19 -33.05 11.70
C MET A 100 24.72 -32.62 11.59
N ALA A 101 23.79 -33.37 12.18
CA ALA A 101 22.36 -33.07 12.10
C ALA A 101 21.95 -32.00 13.11
N ARG A 102 20.90 -31.23 12.77
CA ARG A 102 20.30 -30.28 13.70
C ARG A 102 19.40 -31.02 14.69
N ASP A 103 19.66 -30.86 16.00
CA ASP A 103 18.80 -31.42 17.04
C ASP A 103 17.58 -30.51 17.29
N VAL A 104 16.42 -30.94 16.79
CA VAL A 104 15.17 -30.20 16.92
C VAL A 104 14.57 -30.32 18.33
N THR A 105 14.92 -31.38 19.06
CA THR A 105 14.37 -31.66 20.40
C THR A 105 15.12 -30.91 21.51
N PHE A 106 16.36 -30.51 21.25
CA PHE A 106 17.19 -29.82 22.23
C PHE A 106 16.57 -28.49 22.71
N GLY A 107 16.36 -28.35 24.02
CA GLY A 107 15.85 -27.12 24.63
C GLY A 107 14.38 -26.80 24.30
N VAL A 108 13.66 -27.71 23.63
CA VAL A 108 12.21 -27.63 23.50
C VAL A 108 11.64 -28.32 24.73
N ARG A 109 11.18 -27.54 25.71
CA ARG A 109 10.24 -28.06 26.71
C ARG A 109 8.99 -28.42 25.92
N LEU A 110 8.83 -29.71 25.60
CA LEU A 110 7.54 -30.21 25.18
C LEU A 110 6.63 -29.96 26.38
N ASN A 111 5.64 -29.09 26.20
CA ASN A 111 4.61 -28.82 27.20
C ASN A 111 3.80 -30.13 27.41
N LEU A 112 4.38 -31.07 28.13
CA LEU A 112 3.66 -32.05 28.92
C LEU A 112 3.30 -31.30 30.20
N GLU A 113 2.04 -30.87 30.22
CA GLU A 113 1.21 -30.46 31.35
C GLU A 113 1.76 -30.89 32.73
N GLU A 114 2.77 -30.21 33.29
CA GLU A 114 3.25 -30.39 34.69
C GLU A 114 4.38 -29.40 35.06
N ALA A 115 4.28 -28.15 34.62
CA ALA A 115 5.15 -27.05 35.11
C ALA A 115 4.37 -25.73 35.17
N ASP A 116 3.13 -25.81 35.64
CA ASP A 116 2.43 -24.65 36.15
C ASP A 116 3.09 -24.30 37.49
N GLU A 117 3.80 -23.16 37.55
CA GLU A 117 3.89 -22.22 38.69
C GLU A 117 5.27 -21.55 38.91
N GLU A 118 6.40 -22.06 38.40
CA GLU A 118 7.73 -21.51 38.78
C GLU A 118 8.55 -20.80 37.69
N GLU A 119 8.15 -20.83 36.40
CA GLU A 119 8.97 -20.27 35.30
C GLU A 119 8.39 -19.04 34.60
N SER A 120 7.27 -18.49 35.09
CA SER A 120 6.66 -17.28 34.52
C SER A 120 7.51 -16.00 34.67
N ASP A 121 8.57 -16.04 35.49
CA ASP A 121 9.38 -14.86 35.82
C ASP A 121 10.62 -14.63 34.94
N LEU A 122 11.06 -15.59 34.11
CA LEU A 122 12.38 -15.52 33.47
C LEU A 122 12.41 -15.25 31.96
N MET A 123 11.28 -15.11 31.26
CA MET A 123 11.25 -14.83 29.81
C MET A 123 10.32 -13.70 29.37
N GLN A 124 10.20 -12.64 30.17
CA GLN A 124 9.69 -11.38 29.66
C GLN A 124 10.81 -10.71 28.86
N GLN A 125 10.80 -10.86 27.53
CA GLN A 125 11.54 -9.94 26.66
C GLN A 125 11.19 -8.51 27.09
N PRO A 126 12.16 -7.56 27.14
CA PRO A 126 11.84 -6.18 27.47
C PRO A 126 10.88 -5.67 26.40
N LYS A 127 9.58 -5.69 26.71
CA LYS A 127 8.58 -4.98 25.94
C LYS A 127 9.04 -3.54 25.98
N TYR A 128 9.44 -2.99 24.84
CA TYR A 128 9.76 -1.58 24.72
C TYR A 128 8.61 -0.79 25.33
N PHE A 129 8.82 -0.23 26.52
CA PHE A 129 7.82 0.59 27.18
C PHE A 129 7.78 1.90 26.42
N VAL A 130 6.87 1.98 25.44
CA VAL A 130 6.56 3.25 24.79
C VAL A 130 5.78 4.05 25.83
N ARG A 131 6.38 5.13 26.31
CA ARG A 131 5.67 6.07 27.18
C ARG A 131 4.40 6.51 26.45
N PRO A 132 3.22 6.41 27.08
CA PRO A 132 2.00 6.93 26.48
C PRO A 132 2.22 8.40 26.16
N ILE A 133 1.98 8.78 24.90
CA ILE A 133 2.09 10.17 24.47
C ILE A 133 0.87 10.87 25.05
N GLU A 134 1.08 11.74 26.04
CA GLU A 134 0.05 12.66 26.53
C GLU A 134 -0.19 13.70 25.44
N ILE A 135 -1.21 13.46 24.61
CA ILE A 135 -1.68 14.46 23.65
C ILE A 135 -2.58 15.40 24.43
N ASP A 136 -2.15 16.66 24.60
CA ASP A 136 -2.95 17.71 25.21
C ASP A 136 -4.10 18.08 24.24
N VAL A 137 -5.27 17.48 24.46
CA VAL A 137 -6.46 17.67 23.62
C VAL A 137 -7.19 18.93 24.08
N LEU A 138 -7.32 19.92 23.19
CA LEU A 138 -8.12 21.11 23.44
C LEU A 138 -9.59 20.76 23.69
N SER A 139 -10.25 21.55 24.54
CA SER A 139 -11.71 21.43 24.71
C SER A 139 -12.42 21.77 23.38
N PRO A 140 -13.52 21.05 23.04
CA PRO A 140 -14.27 21.31 21.81
C PRO A 140 -14.77 22.76 21.71
N GLU A 141 -15.21 23.36 22.82
CA GLU A 141 -15.66 24.76 22.85
C GLU A 141 -14.54 25.72 22.47
N ARG A 142 -13.34 25.53 23.04
CA ARG A 142 -12.17 26.36 22.74
C ARG A 142 -11.75 26.23 21.28
N SER A 143 -11.83 25.03 20.72
CA SER A 143 -11.50 24.82 19.31
C SER A 143 -12.43 25.57 18.35
N ILE A 144 -13.72 25.73 18.69
CA ILE A 144 -14.66 26.54 17.90
C ILE A 144 -14.32 28.02 17.98
N GLU A 145 -13.96 28.53 19.15
CA GLU A 145 -13.53 29.93 19.33
C GLU A 145 -12.28 30.24 18.48
N LEU A 146 -11.32 29.32 18.46
CA LEU A 146 -10.11 29.43 17.66
C LEU A 146 -10.44 29.40 16.16
N LEU A 147 -11.34 28.51 15.74
CA LEU A 147 -11.84 28.51 14.36
C LEU A 147 -12.53 29.82 14.01
N ASP A 148 -13.30 30.39 14.94
CA ASP A 148 -14.01 31.64 14.69
C ASP A 148 -13.07 32.83 14.52
N THR A 149 -12.01 32.85 15.32
CA THR A 149 -11.01 33.91 15.37
C THR A 149 -10.05 33.87 14.17
N PHE A 150 -9.54 32.69 13.81
CA PHE A 150 -8.45 32.56 12.84
C PHE A 150 -8.91 32.22 11.43
N VAL A 151 -10.07 31.57 11.26
CA VAL A 151 -10.60 31.28 9.93
C VAL A 151 -11.37 32.51 9.46
N PRO A 152 -11.12 33.04 8.25
CA PRO A 152 -11.90 34.16 7.73
C PRO A 152 -13.36 33.74 7.48
N PRO A 153 -14.34 34.67 7.53
CA PRO A 153 -15.74 34.36 7.27
C PRO A 153 -16.00 33.96 5.81
N THR A 154 -15.14 34.41 4.89
CA THR A 154 -15.15 34.02 3.47
C THR A 154 -13.81 33.43 3.08
N ILE A 155 -13.81 32.21 2.54
CA ILE A 155 -12.62 31.51 2.04
C ILE A 155 -12.64 31.54 0.52
N ASP A 156 -11.60 32.12 -0.08
CA ASP A 156 -11.50 32.29 -1.53
C ASP A 156 -10.69 31.16 -2.17
N PHE A 157 -11.22 30.54 -3.22
CA PHE A 157 -10.53 29.57 -4.08
C PHE A 157 -10.42 30.11 -5.49
N TYR A 158 -9.26 29.91 -6.12
CA TYR A 158 -9.03 30.27 -7.52
C TYR A 158 -8.93 29.00 -8.36
N ARG A 159 -9.79 28.87 -9.37
CA ARG A 159 -9.86 27.72 -10.28
C ARG A 159 -10.06 28.18 -11.72
N GLN A 160 -9.59 27.38 -12.67
CA GLN A 160 -9.77 27.67 -14.08
C GLN A 160 -11.22 27.31 -14.50
N PRO A 161 -11.99 28.24 -15.07
CA PRO A 161 -13.29 27.92 -15.64
C PRO A 161 -13.13 27.00 -16.86
N ILE A 162 -14.09 26.11 -17.05
CA ILE A 162 -14.23 25.35 -18.29
C ILE A 162 -14.93 26.27 -19.29
N GLU A 163 -14.18 26.76 -20.28
CA GLU A 163 -14.74 27.44 -21.43
C GLU A 163 -15.63 26.43 -22.18
N GLN A 164 -16.94 26.61 -22.09
CA GLN A 164 -17.84 25.91 -22.98
C GLN A 164 -17.79 26.65 -24.31
N ASP A 165 -17.29 25.98 -25.35
CA ASP A 165 -17.63 26.36 -26.71
C ASP A 165 -19.15 26.42 -26.79
N SER A 166 -19.70 27.64 -26.81
CA SER A 166 -21.10 27.88 -27.15
C SER A 166 -21.40 27.02 -28.38
N PRO A 167 -22.49 26.23 -28.41
CA PRO A 167 -22.71 25.26 -29.48
C PRO A 167 -22.52 25.96 -30.81
N LYS A 168 -21.44 25.61 -31.51
CA LYS A 168 -21.07 26.19 -32.79
C LYS A 168 -22.29 25.99 -33.68
N ARG A 169 -22.88 27.13 -34.07
CA ARG A 169 -24.15 27.30 -34.81
C ARG A 169 -24.59 26.07 -35.59
N GLU A 170 -25.87 25.74 -35.42
CA GLU A 170 -26.68 24.78 -36.19
C GLU A 170 -26.04 24.40 -37.54
N ARG A 171 -25.49 23.18 -37.61
CA ARG A 171 -25.32 22.54 -38.91
C ARG A 171 -26.69 22.09 -39.36
N VAL A 172 -27.39 22.97 -40.07
CA VAL A 172 -28.57 22.61 -40.85
C VAL A 172 -28.10 21.69 -41.96
N GLY A 173 -28.17 20.38 -41.75
CA GLY A 173 -27.77 19.41 -42.77
C GLY A 173 -27.69 17.96 -42.31
N ALA A 174 -28.84 17.28 -42.41
CA ALA A 174 -29.05 15.90 -42.85
C ALA A 174 -29.71 14.94 -41.84
N SER A 175 -31.00 14.69 -42.10
CA SER A 175 -31.84 13.56 -41.68
C SER A 175 -32.14 13.41 -40.18
N GLY A 176 -33.41 13.66 -39.81
CA GLY A 176 -33.91 13.65 -38.43
C GLY A 176 -33.70 12.34 -37.64
N ALA A 177 -33.39 11.21 -38.27
CA ALA A 177 -33.03 9.98 -37.57
C ALA A 177 -31.61 10.02 -36.95
N ALA A 178 -30.66 10.68 -37.63
CA ALA A 178 -29.30 10.86 -37.10
C ALA A 178 -29.27 11.91 -35.98
N ASP A 179 -30.13 12.92 -36.07
CA ASP A 179 -30.29 13.95 -35.03
C ASP A 179 -30.88 13.38 -33.73
N ILE A 180 -31.83 12.44 -33.80
CA ILE A 180 -32.41 11.81 -32.61
C ILE A 180 -31.36 10.98 -31.86
N LEU A 181 -30.54 10.21 -32.58
CA LEU A 181 -29.44 9.43 -31.98
C LEU A 181 -28.33 10.34 -31.43
N THR A 182 -28.03 11.44 -32.12
CA THR A 182 -27.05 12.43 -31.65
C THR A 182 -27.57 13.18 -30.42
N ALA A 183 -28.86 13.54 -30.37
CA ALA A 183 -29.50 14.14 -29.22
C ALA A 183 -29.53 13.21 -28.01
N ALA A 184 -29.80 11.91 -28.22
CA ALA A 184 -29.73 10.89 -27.17
C ALA A 184 -28.29 10.63 -26.69
N ALA A 185 -27.29 10.73 -27.57
CA ALA A 185 -25.88 10.61 -27.19
C ALA A 185 -25.35 11.86 -26.45
N MET A 186 -25.91 13.04 -26.74
CA MET A 186 -25.53 14.33 -26.13
C MET A 186 -26.31 14.67 -24.85
N SER A 187 -27.24 13.83 -24.40
CA SER A 187 -27.99 14.05 -23.15
C SER A 187 -27.21 13.69 -21.89
N LYS A 188 -25.91 13.39 -22.00
CA LYS A 188 -25.01 13.24 -20.84
C LYS A 188 -24.72 14.62 -20.25
N ALA A 189 -25.27 14.86 -19.06
CA ALA A 189 -25.08 16.00 -18.16
C ALA A 189 -24.25 17.15 -18.76
N LYS A 190 -24.95 18.09 -19.41
CA LYS A 190 -24.34 19.36 -19.86
C LYS A 190 -23.73 20.02 -18.63
N ALA A 191 -22.41 20.20 -18.63
CA ALA A 191 -21.74 20.92 -17.56
C ALA A 191 -22.42 22.28 -17.39
N SER A 192 -22.58 22.76 -16.15
CA SER A 192 -23.14 24.10 -15.92
C SER A 192 -22.22 25.16 -16.55
N ALA A 193 -22.76 26.27 -17.04
CA ALA A 193 -21.97 27.36 -17.64
C ALA A 193 -20.85 27.90 -16.74
N ASN A 194 -20.94 27.65 -15.43
CA ASN A 194 -19.95 28.03 -14.42
C ASN A 194 -19.03 26.87 -14.01
N ALA A 195 -18.90 25.80 -14.80
CA ALA A 195 -18.10 24.64 -14.41
C ALA A 195 -16.61 24.99 -14.28
N ILE A 196 -15.95 24.41 -13.28
CA ILE A 196 -14.50 24.54 -13.07
C ILE A 196 -13.74 23.30 -13.52
N TYR A 197 -12.50 23.49 -13.93
CA TYR A 197 -11.56 22.38 -14.12
C TYR A 197 -11.18 21.80 -12.75
N GLY A 198 -11.49 20.52 -12.54
CA GLY A 198 -11.34 19.84 -11.26
C GLY A 198 -12.54 20.03 -10.34
N SER A 199 -12.31 19.93 -9.03
CA SER A 199 -13.31 20.13 -7.99
C SER A 199 -12.68 20.79 -6.77
N VAL A 200 -13.45 21.60 -6.05
CA VAL A 200 -13.11 21.99 -4.68
C VAL A 200 -13.75 20.97 -3.75
N SER A 201 -12.93 20.19 -3.07
CA SER A 201 -13.36 19.12 -2.18
C SER A 201 -13.38 19.55 -0.71
N THR A 202 -14.05 18.75 0.14
CA THR A 202 -13.97 18.92 1.61
C THR A 202 -12.54 18.77 2.14
N ALA A 203 -11.69 17.99 1.47
CA ALA A 203 -10.27 17.87 1.78
C ALA A 203 -9.50 19.18 1.50
N ASP A 204 -9.79 19.84 0.37
CA ASP A 204 -9.20 21.14 0.03
C ASP A 204 -9.60 22.23 1.03
N LEU A 205 -10.84 22.19 1.52
CA LEU A 205 -11.29 23.05 2.61
C LEU A 205 -10.56 22.76 3.91
N ALA A 206 -10.48 21.50 4.33
CA ALA A 206 -9.82 21.11 5.58
C ALA A 206 -8.34 21.52 5.57
N THR A 207 -7.65 21.35 4.45
CA THR A 207 -6.25 21.80 4.30
C THR A 207 -6.10 23.31 4.33
N THR A 208 -6.99 24.05 3.68
CA THR A 208 -6.99 25.52 3.71
C THR A 208 -7.24 26.05 5.12
N ILE A 209 -8.22 25.48 5.83
CA ILE A 209 -8.51 25.83 7.22
C ILE A 209 -7.31 25.50 8.13
N LYS A 210 -6.71 24.32 7.99
CA LYS A 210 -5.49 23.96 8.75
C LYS A 210 -4.34 24.92 8.49
N SER A 211 -4.18 25.38 7.24
CA SER A 211 -3.16 26.36 6.90
C SER A 211 -3.39 27.72 7.57
N ALA A 212 -4.66 28.15 7.71
CA ALA A 212 -5.00 29.37 8.44
C ALA A 212 -4.72 29.25 9.95
N LEU A 213 -4.92 28.06 10.53
CA LEU A 213 -4.67 27.80 11.96
C LEU A 213 -3.18 27.57 12.29
N ALA A 214 -2.35 27.24 11.31
CA ALA A 214 -0.95 26.88 11.50
C ALA A 214 -0.08 28.01 12.09
N HIS A 215 -0.53 29.26 11.99
CA HIS A 215 0.20 30.42 12.52
C HIS A 215 0.08 30.59 14.05
N ASN A 216 -0.78 29.82 14.72
CA ASN A 216 -0.96 29.90 16.16
C ASN A 216 -0.75 28.53 16.83
N ASP A 217 0.04 28.51 17.90
CA ASP A 217 0.43 27.28 18.62
C ASP A 217 -0.74 26.57 19.30
N GLU A 218 -1.77 27.29 19.73
CA GLU A 218 -3.02 26.70 20.24
C GLU A 218 -3.90 26.23 19.08
N ALA A 219 -4.12 27.08 18.08
CA ALA A 219 -5.03 26.78 16.96
C ALA A 219 -4.54 25.61 16.09
N SER A 220 -3.23 25.43 15.95
CA SER A 220 -2.63 24.32 15.21
C SER A 220 -2.90 22.93 15.83
N ARG A 221 -3.29 22.87 17.12
CA ARG A 221 -3.67 21.62 17.81
C ARG A 221 -5.09 21.17 17.49
N VAL A 222 -5.90 22.00 16.82
CA VAL A 222 -7.28 21.65 16.47
C VAL A 222 -7.29 20.53 15.43
N VAL A 223 -7.88 19.39 15.79
CA VAL A 223 -8.01 18.23 14.91
C VAL A 223 -9.24 18.40 14.01
N LEU A 224 -8.99 18.68 12.74
CA LEU A 224 -10.01 18.74 11.69
C LEU A 224 -9.89 17.56 10.72
N SER A 225 -10.98 16.82 10.53
CA SER A 225 -11.11 15.74 9.55
C SER A 225 -11.99 16.15 8.37
N GLU A 226 -11.92 15.41 7.26
CA GLU A 226 -12.76 15.65 6.08
C GLU A 226 -14.25 15.40 6.34
N SER A 227 -14.56 14.52 7.30
CA SER A 227 -15.93 14.20 7.73
C SER A 227 -16.60 15.33 8.51
N ASP A 228 -15.81 16.24 9.06
CA ASP A 228 -16.29 17.37 9.87
C ASP A 228 -16.80 18.52 9.00
N VAL A 229 -16.51 18.50 7.70
CA VAL A 229 -16.87 19.56 6.75
C VAL A 229 -17.94 19.06 5.78
N LYS A 230 -19.02 19.82 5.63
CA LYS A 230 -20.12 19.52 4.70
C LYS A 230 -20.54 20.74 3.89
N PHE A 231 -20.76 20.54 2.60
CA PHE A 231 -21.30 21.59 1.73
C PHE A 231 -22.82 21.62 1.83
N VAL A 232 -23.38 22.77 2.19
CA VAL A 232 -24.84 22.98 2.32
C VAL A 232 -25.46 23.29 0.95
N SER A 233 -24.74 24.01 0.10
CA SER A 233 -25.20 24.43 -1.23
C SER A 233 -24.17 24.11 -2.32
N GLY A 234 -24.56 24.16 -3.59
CA GLY A 234 -23.63 24.08 -4.74
C GLY A 234 -22.95 22.73 -4.98
N HIS A 235 -23.42 21.65 -4.35
CA HIS A 235 -23.01 20.29 -4.68
C HIS A 235 -23.75 19.78 -5.91
N GLU A 236 -23.10 18.93 -6.70
CA GLU A 236 -23.74 18.24 -7.82
C GLU A 236 -24.66 17.12 -7.30
N GLU A 237 -25.76 16.83 -8.01
CA GLU A 237 -26.68 15.70 -7.73
C GLU A 237 -25.90 14.37 -7.77
N GLY A 238 -25.33 13.98 -6.63
CA GLY A 238 -24.55 12.75 -6.48
C GLY A 238 -23.44 12.83 -5.42
N ASP A 239 -22.75 13.97 -5.30
CA ASP A 239 -21.55 14.10 -4.48
C ASP A 239 -21.57 15.36 -3.58
N ALA A 240 -22.06 15.22 -2.34
CA ALA A 240 -22.08 16.31 -1.34
C ALA A 240 -20.68 16.74 -0.83
N SER A 241 -19.62 16.06 -1.25
CA SER A 241 -18.23 16.30 -0.83
C SER A 241 -17.46 17.22 -1.79
N ARG A 242 -18.01 17.51 -2.99
CA ARG A 242 -17.27 18.22 -4.05
C ARG A 242 -18.13 19.26 -4.73
N VAL A 243 -17.52 20.43 -4.98
CA VAL A 243 -18.11 21.52 -5.75
C VAL A 243 -17.34 21.67 -7.06
N LYS A 244 -18.06 21.66 -8.19
CA LYS A 244 -17.48 21.83 -9.54
C LYS A 244 -17.96 23.09 -10.25
N GLN A 245 -18.53 24.04 -9.51
CA GLN A 245 -19.08 25.27 -10.08
C GLN A 245 -18.44 26.51 -9.46
N LEU A 246 -18.23 27.56 -10.25
CA LEU A 246 -17.89 28.90 -9.78
C LEU A 246 -19.08 29.50 -9.04
N GLY A 247 -18.79 30.30 -8.02
CA GLY A 247 -19.82 30.99 -7.24
C GLY A 247 -19.50 31.04 -5.76
N THR A 248 -20.51 31.40 -4.97
CA THR A 248 -20.44 31.39 -3.51
C THR A 248 -21.25 30.24 -2.96
N VAL A 249 -20.58 29.36 -2.21
CA VAL A 249 -21.14 28.16 -1.59
C VAL A 249 -21.04 28.29 -0.08
N LYS A 250 -22.00 27.74 0.66
CA LYS A 250 -21.92 27.67 2.12
C LYS A 250 -21.41 26.30 2.55
N ALA A 251 -20.44 26.26 3.45
CA ALA A 251 -20.02 25.05 4.14
C ALA A 251 -20.26 25.14 5.65
N GLU A 252 -20.69 24.01 6.20
CA GLU A 252 -20.80 23.76 7.63
C GLU A 252 -19.58 23.00 8.11
N ILE A 253 -18.99 23.44 9.22
CA ILE A 253 -17.89 22.80 9.93
C ILE A 253 -18.42 22.36 11.29
N ARG A 254 -18.36 21.05 11.57
CA ARG A 254 -18.84 20.41 12.80
C ARG A 254 -17.71 19.64 13.46
N LEU A 255 -17.26 20.10 14.61
CA LEU A 255 -16.23 19.39 15.37
C LEU A 255 -16.83 18.27 16.24
N PRO A 256 -16.11 17.16 16.46
CA PRO A 256 -16.56 16.12 17.36
C PRO A 256 -16.62 16.65 18.80
N GLY A 257 -17.78 16.53 19.44
CA GLY A 257 -18.01 17.01 20.81
C GLY A 257 -18.40 18.49 20.92
N ALA A 258 -18.54 19.19 19.80
CA ALA A 258 -19.06 20.55 19.74
C ALA A 258 -20.57 20.55 19.41
N GLU A 259 -21.38 21.26 20.20
CA GLU A 259 -22.80 21.47 19.89
C GLU A 259 -23.02 22.55 18.82
N ARG A 260 -22.09 23.51 18.72
CA ARG A 260 -22.18 24.62 17.77
C ARG A 260 -21.61 24.24 16.40
N VAL A 261 -22.38 24.54 15.35
CA VAL A 261 -21.96 24.38 13.96
C VAL A 261 -21.47 25.72 13.42
N LEU A 262 -20.31 25.74 12.79
CA LEU A 262 -19.75 26.95 12.20
C LEU A 262 -20.01 26.99 10.69
N VAL A 263 -20.66 28.06 10.22
CA VAL A 263 -20.98 28.24 8.79
C VAL A 263 -20.02 29.23 8.17
N ARG A 264 -19.37 28.85 7.06
CA ARG A 264 -18.44 29.70 6.30
C ARG A 264 -18.85 29.81 4.85
N ASN A 265 -18.61 30.99 4.27
CA ASN A 265 -18.82 31.23 2.86
C ASN A 265 -17.56 30.83 2.10
N ILE A 266 -17.72 30.09 1.01
CA ILE A 266 -16.66 29.64 0.14
C ILE A 266 -16.89 30.30 -1.21
N ARG A 267 -15.95 31.12 -1.64
CA ARG A 267 -16.05 31.85 -2.89
C ARG A 267 -15.07 31.27 -3.88
N ILE A 268 -15.58 30.65 -4.93
CA ILE A 268 -14.77 30.08 -6.01
C ILE A 268 -14.75 31.11 -7.16
N ARG A 269 -13.58 31.70 -7.37
CA ARG A 269 -13.29 32.69 -8.43
C ARG A 269 -12.54 32.06 -9.59
N ALA A 270 -12.72 32.64 -10.76
CA ALA A 270 -11.87 32.33 -11.91
C ALA A 270 -10.43 32.76 -11.60
N LYS A 271 -9.47 31.89 -11.88
CA LYS A 271 -8.05 32.25 -11.83
C LYS A 271 -7.76 33.15 -13.04
N GLU A 272 -7.27 34.36 -12.79
CA GLU A 272 -6.74 35.22 -13.84
C GLU A 272 -5.50 34.52 -14.43
N SER A 273 -5.56 34.18 -15.72
CA SER A 273 -4.38 33.74 -16.46
C SER A 273 -3.51 34.97 -16.66
N GLU A 274 -2.45 35.11 -15.88
CA GLU A 274 -1.36 36.02 -16.20
C GLU A 274 -0.82 35.61 -17.58
N THR A 275 -1.14 36.42 -18.59
CA THR A 275 -0.51 36.45 -19.92
C THR A 275 0.86 37.09 -19.85
#